data_AF-A0A964C3E5-F1
#
_entry.id   AF-A0A964C3E5-F1
#
_cell.length_a   1.000
_cell.length_b   1.000
_cell.length_c   1.000
_cell.angle_alpha   90.00
_cell.angle_beta   90.00
_cell.angle_gamma   90.00
#
_symmetry.space_group_name_H-M   'P 1'
#
loop_
_entity.id
_entity.type
_entity.pdbx_description
1 polymer ?
#
loop_
_entity_poly.entity_id
_entity_poly.type
_entity_poly.pdbx_seq_one_letter_code
_entity_poly.pdbx_strand_id
1 'polypeptide(L)'
;MNLKSIAKTNLLLSSLIMSLGLQTLPAAAQAVSDAQVSALVEALRQAAPPQAANDGMYSQWQILPGNISRWAKFCTKQDLTPQQFEADATKAKTIVTCIVGDLLRDEYKASGNNETAAIRRAACWWMTGDSAACKTGATATFADKVVSVYQQQRPKK
;
A
#
# COMPACT_ATOMS: atom_id res chain seq x y z
N MET A 1 18.80 -84.08 31.75
CA MET A 1 17.81 -83.03 32.06
C MET A 1 17.58 -82.20 30.83
N ASN A 2 16.33 -82.16 30.34
CA ASN A 2 15.87 -81.34 29.23
C ASN A 2 15.84 -79.86 29.65
N LEU A 3 16.33 -78.94 28.82
CA LEU A 3 15.88 -77.56 28.88
C LEU A 3 15.59 -77.05 27.45
N LYS A 4 14.29 -76.87 27.20
CA LYS A 4 13.76 -76.22 26.00
C LYS A 4 14.00 -74.71 26.09
N SER A 5 14.30 -74.13 24.92
CA SER A 5 13.74 -72.91 24.33
C SER A 5 13.64 -71.62 25.17
N ILE A 6 14.17 -70.52 24.63
CA ILE A 6 13.36 -69.43 24.02
C ILE A 6 14.33 -68.30 23.64
N ALA A 7 14.38 -67.98 22.35
CA ALA A 7 15.04 -66.81 21.79
C ALA A 7 14.30 -65.53 22.22
N LYS A 8 15.04 -64.47 22.56
CA LYS A 8 14.54 -63.09 22.55
C LYS A 8 15.59 -62.15 21.96
N THR A 9 15.37 -61.84 20.69
CA THR A 9 16.01 -60.78 19.93
C THR A 9 15.63 -59.44 20.55
N ASN A 10 16.59 -58.73 21.16
CA ASN A 10 16.39 -57.34 21.56
C ASN A 10 16.91 -56.43 20.44
N LEU A 11 15.94 -55.88 19.69
CA LEU A 11 16.12 -54.87 18.65
C LEU A 11 16.83 -53.64 19.22
N LEU A 12 17.91 -53.22 18.56
CA LEU A 12 18.52 -51.91 18.72
C LEU A 12 17.56 -50.85 18.14
N LEU A 13 16.93 -50.02 18.98
CA LEU A 13 16.23 -48.82 18.51
C LEU A 13 17.20 -47.63 18.54
N SER A 14 17.81 -47.37 17.39
CA SER A 14 18.49 -46.10 17.09
C SER A 14 17.45 -44.99 16.96
N SER A 15 17.41 -44.07 17.92
CA SER A 15 16.60 -42.85 17.85
C SER A 15 17.26 -41.84 16.91
N LEU A 16 16.78 -41.78 15.66
CA LEU A 16 17.06 -40.67 14.75
C LEU A 16 16.27 -39.44 15.20
N ILE A 17 16.94 -38.47 15.85
CA ILE A 17 16.36 -37.14 16.09
C ILE A 17 16.47 -36.37 14.77
N MET A 18 15.39 -36.40 13.99
CA MET A 18 15.29 -35.60 12.77
C MET A 18 14.91 -34.17 13.19
N SER A 19 15.92 -33.36 13.51
CA SER A 19 15.74 -31.93 13.72
C SER A 19 15.31 -31.28 12.41
N LEU A 20 14.01 -31.04 12.25
CA LEU A 20 13.49 -30.14 11.21
C LEU A 20 14.05 -28.75 11.48
N GLY A 21 15.03 -28.34 10.67
CA GLY A 21 15.48 -26.96 10.62
C GLY A 21 14.33 -26.07 10.17
N LEU A 22 13.78 -25.28 11.09
CA LEU A 22 12.82 -24.22 10.78
C LEU A 22 13.61 -23.12 10.08
N GLN A 23 13.76 -23.22 8.75
CA GLN A 23 14.31 -22.14 7.96
C GLN A 23 13.29 -21.01 7.94
N THR A 24 13.49 -20.00 8.79
CA THR A 24 12.80 -18.72 8.68
C THR A 24 13.30 -18.07 7.40
N LEU A 25 12.61 -18.31 6.28
CA LEU A 25 12.83 -17.54 5.07
C LEU A 25 12.66 -16.07 5.42
N PRO A 26 13.60 -15.19 5.05
CA PRO A 26 13.39 -13.76 5.19
C PRO A 26 12.12 -13.43 4.41
N ALA A 27 11.11 -12.90 5.10
CA ALA A 27 9.98 -12.29 4.44
C ALA A 27 10.53 -11.12 3.62
N ALA A 28 10.82 -11.35 2.34
CA ALA A 28 11.13 -10.28 1.42
C ALA A 28 9.93 -9.32 1.49
N ALA A 29 10.16 -8.10 1.99
CA ALA A 29 9.13 -7.08 2.01
C ALA A 29 8.58 -6.97 0.59
N GLN A 30 7.31 -7.33 0.41
CA GLN A 30 6.69 -7.35 -0.91
C GLN A 30 6.80 -5.92 -1.48
N ALA A 31 7.57 -5.77 -2.56
CA ALA A 31 7.69 -4.46 -3.21
C ALA A 31 6.29 -3.99 -3.65
N VAL A 32 5.96 -2.73 -3.38
CA VAL A 32 4.72 -2.11 -3.86
C VAL A 32 4.74 -2.14 -5.38
N SER A 33 3.76 -2.80 -5.98
CA SER A 33 3.65 -2.96 -7.44
C SER A 33 2.97 -1.76 -8.10
N ASP A 34 3.27 -1.53 -9.38
CA ASP A 34 2.63 -0.48 -10.18
C ASP A 34 1.10 -0.63 -10.23
N ALA A 35 0.60 -1.87 -10.19
CA ALA A 35 -0.83 -2.14 -10.12
C ALA A 35 -1.46 -1.61 -8.82
N GLN A 36 -0.77 -1.73 -7.69
CA GLN A 36 -1.23 -1.17 -6.41
C GLN A 36 -1.17 0.35 -6.42
N VAL A 37 -0.12 0.94 -6.98
CA VAL A 37 -0.03 2.39 -7.14
C VAL A 37 -1.16 2.90 -8.03
N SER A 38 -1.36 2.31 -9.21
CA SER A 38 -2.42 2.71 -10.15
C SER A 38 -3.80 2.56 -9.54
N ALA A 39 -4.05 1.49 -8.77
CA ALA A 39 -5.32 1.29 -8.10
C ALA A 39 -5.57 2.35 -7.01
N LEU A 40 -4.54 2.74 -6.25
CA LEU A 40 -4.67 3.80 -5.25
C LEU A 40 -4.90 5.17 -5.92
N VAL A 41 -4.17 5.49 -6.98
CA VAL A 41 -4.38 6.73 -7.76
C VAL A 41 -5.83 6.83 -8.23
N GLU A 42 -6.39 5.75 -8.74
CA GLU A 42 -7.78 5.72 -9.20
C GLU A 42 -8.79 5.76 -8.05
N ALA A 43 -8.51 5.07 -6.94
CA ALA A 43 -9.35 5.14 -5.75
C ALA A 43 -9.43 6.55 -5.16
N LEU A 44 -8.30 7.28 -5.10
CA LEU A 44 -8.27 8.68 -4.68
C LEU A 44 -9.13 9.57 -5.59
N ARG A 45 -9.04 9.38 -6.90
CA ARG A 45 -9.84 10.11 -7.90
C ARG A 45 -11.35 9.91 -7.69
N GLN A 46 -11.79 8.67 -7.50
CA GLN A 46 -13.21 8.35 -7.31
C GLN A 46 -13.73 8.72 -5.92
N ALA A 47 -12.84 8.70 -4.92
CA ALA A 47 -13.19 9.08 -3.56
C ALA A 47 -13.30 10.59 -3.38
N ALA A 48 -12.57 11.37 -4.18
CA ALA A 48 -12.55 12.82 -4.14
C ALA A 48 -13.96 13.42 -4.08
N PRO A 49 -14.17 14.47 -3.26
CA PRO A 49 -15.39 15.27 -3.34
C PRO A 49 -15.61 15.79 -4.77
N PRO A 50 -16.87 16.02 -5.18
CA PRO A 50 -17.14 16.65 -6.46
C PRO A 50 -16.40 17.98 -6.57
N GLN A 51 -15.68 18.17 -7.67
CA GLN A 51 -15.01 19.44 -7.95
C GLN A 51 -16.06 20.54 -8.05
N ALA A 52 -15.91 21.58 -7.24
CA ALA A 52 -16.78 22.74 -7.30
C ALA A 52 -16.06 23.87 -8.03
N ALA A 53 -16.84 24.70 -8.73
CA ALA A 53 -16.26 25.89 -9.38
C ALA A 53 -15.58 26.77 -8.31
N ASN A 54 -14.30 27.08 -8.53
CA ASN A 54 -13.48 27.91 -7.65
C ASN A 54 -13.27 27.33 -6.23
N ASP A 55 -13.24 26.01 -6.07
CA ASP A 55 -12.88 25.34 -4.80
C ASP A 55 -11.40 25.51 -4.41
N GLY A 56 -10.58 26.10 -5.29
CA GLY A 56 -9.15 26.32 -5.06
C GLY A 56 -8.32 25.05 -5.22
N MET A 57 -8.90 23.97 -5.75
CA MET A 57 -8.27 22.68 -5.97
C MET A 57 -8.11 22.42 -7.47
N TYR A 58 -7.08 21.66 -7.81
CA TYR A 58 -6.71 21.40 -9.21
C TYR A 58 -6.72 19.90 -9.52
N SER A 59 -7.13 19.58 -10.75
CA SER A 59 -7.34 18.26 -11.33
C SER A 59 -8.43 17.44 -10.65
N GLN A 60 -8.75 16.31 -11.28
CA GLN A 60 -9.63 15.27 -10.75
C GLN A 60 -9.17 14.62 -9.42
N TRP A 61 -7.94 14.92 -8.95
CA TRP A 61 -7.45 14.46 -7.65
C TRP A 61 -7.50 15.52 -6.54
N GLN A 62 -7.99 16.72 -6.85
CA GLN A 62 -8.16 17.80 -5.89
C GLN A 62 -6.82 18.13 -5.19
N ILE A 63 -5.88 18.68 -5.95
CA ILE A 63 -4.54 19.06 -5.47
C ILE A 63 -4.52 20.54 -5.08
N LEU A 64 -3.99 20.84 -3.88
CA LEU A 64 -3.74 22.22 -3.47
C LEU A 64 -2.67 22.89 -4.35
N PRO A 65 -2.84 24.17 -4.74
CA PRO A 65 -1.89 24.86 -5.63
C PRO A 65 -0.46 24.86 -5.11
N GLY A 66 -0.27 24.98 -3.79
CA GLY A 66 1.05 24.96 -3.15
C GLY A 66 1.81 23.64 -3.29
N ASN A 67 1.12 22.53 -3.60
CA ASN A 67 1.75 21.23 -3.83
C ASN A 67 2.28 21.07 -5.25
N ILE A 68 1.65 21.70 -6.24
CA ILE A 68 1.85 21.40 -7.67
C ILE A 68 3.29 21.63 -8.10
N SER A 69 3.86 22.82 -7.85
CA SER A 69 5.25 23.12 -8.21
C SER A 69 6.24 22.18 -7.52
N ARG A 70 6.02 21.91 -6.22
CA ARG A 70 6.88 21.03 -5.41
C ARG A 70 6.86 19.60 -5.95
N TRP A 71 5.68 19.06 -6.23
CA TRP A 71 5.51 17.70 -6.72
C TRP A 71 6.02 17.55 -8.16
N ALA A 72 5.78 18.53 -9.03
CA ALA A 72 6.32 18.55 -10.37
C ALA A 72 7.86 18.51 -10.35
N LYS A 73 8.50 19.39 -9.57
CA LYS A 73 9.97 19.40 -9.41
C LYS A 73 10.51 18.08 -8.89
N PHE A 74 9.81 17.46 -7.93
CA PHE A 74 10.20 16.16 -7.40
C PHE A 74 10.14 15.07 -8.48
N CYS A 75 9.00 14.95 -9.16
CA CYS A 75 8.68 13.83 -10.06
C CYS A 75 9.21 13.96 -11.49
N THR A 76 9.24 15.16 -12.06
CA THR A 76 9.59 15.38 -13.48
C THR A 76 10.80 16.29 -13.67
N LYS A 77 11.35 16.85 -12.58
CA LYS A 77 12.44 17.85 -12.60
C LYS A 77 12.07 19.15 -13.33
N GLN A 78 10.78 19.38 -13.56
CA GLN A 78 10.24 20.57 -14.20
C GLN A 78 9.34 21.31 -13.21
N ASP A 79 9.32 22.63 -13.32
CA ASP A 79 8.30 23.43 -12.63
C ASP A 79 6.98 23.38 -13.40
N LEU A 80 5.87 23.55 -12.68
CA LEU A 80 4.54 23.56 -13.27
C LEU A 80 3.63 24.49 -12.47
N THR A 81 2.91 25.36 -13.17
CA THR A 81 1.87 26.20 -12.55
C THR A 81 0.59 25.40 -12.32
N PRO A 82 -0.30 25.84 -11.42
CA PRO A 82 -1.60 25.21 -11.25
C PRO A 82 -2.43 25.14 -12.54
N GLN A 83 -2.38 26.18 -13.37
CA GLN A 83 -3.10 26.21 -14.66
C GLN A 83 -2.53 25.20 -15.67
N GLN A 84 -1.21 25.04 -15.72
CA GLN A 84 -0.57 24.05 -16.59
C GLN A 84 -0.86 22.61 -16.11
N PHE A 85 -0.98 22.41 -14.79
CA PHE A 85 -1.37 21.14 -14.21
C PHE A 85 -2.83 20.78 -14.50
N GLU A 86 -3.75 21.75 -14.39
CA GLU A 86 -5.17 21.58 -14.74
C GLU A 86 -5.36 21.23 -16.22
N ALA A 87 -4.63 21.93 -17.09
CA ALA A 87 -4.80 21.82 -18.54
C ALA A 87 -4.29 20.51 -19.14
N ASP A 88 -3.49 19.73 -18.40
CA ASP A 88 -2.85 18.49 -18.88
C ASP A 88 -3.11 17.33 -17.91
N ALA A 89 -4.26 16.68 -18.08
CA ALA A 89 -4.68 15.56 -17.25
C ALA A 89 -3.68 14.38 -17.28
N THR A 90 -2.96 14.19 -18.39
CA THR A 90 -1.93 13.15 -18.51
C THR A 90 -0.73 13.48 -17.63
N LYS A 91 -0.25 14.72 -17.67
CA LYS A 91 0.84 15.18 -16.82
C LYS A 91 0.45 15.21 -15.35
N ALA A 92 -0.79 15.62 -15.04
CA ALA A 92 -1.33 15.55 -13.69
C ALA A 92 -1.33 14.10 -13.17
N LYS A 93 -1.81 13.15 -13.98
CA LYS A 93 -1.78 11.72 -13.63
C LYS A 93 -0.36 11.22 -13.36
N THR A 94 0.60 11.58 -14.20
CA THR A 94 2.01 11.19 -14.03
C THR A 94 2.58 11.67 -12.70
N ILE A 95 2.37 12.94 -12.36
CA ILE A 95 2.85 13.52 -11.10
C ILE A 95 2.15 12.88 -9.90
N VAL A 96 0.82 12.74 -9.94
CA VAL A 96 0.05 12.08 -8.86
C VAL A 96 0.50 10.64 -8.67
N THR A 97 0.71 9.88 -9.75
CA THR A 97 1.18 8.49 -9.69
C THR A 97 2.55 8.39 -9.03
N CYS A 98 3.47 9.30 -9.36
CA CYS A 98 4.79 9.36 -8.73
C CYS A 98 4.70 9.63 -7.22
N ILE A 99 3.92 10.63 -6.80
CA ILE A 99 3.73 10.97 -5.38
C ILE A 99 3.05 9.83 -4.61
N VAL A 100 1.99 9.26 -5.17
CA VAL A 100 1.26 8.13 -4.56
C VAL A 100 2.16 6.91 -4.46
N GLY A 101 3.00 6.65 -5.46
CA GLY A 101 3.95 5.53 -5.41
C GLY A 101 4.98 5.70 -4.30
N ASP A 102 5.50 6.91 -4.12
CA ASP A 102 6.44 7.24 -3.04
C ASP A 102 5.80 7.07 -1.66
N LEU A 103 4.66 7.74 -1.46
CA LEU A 103 3.87 7.66 -0.24
C LEU A 103 3.50 6.21 0.10
N LEU A 104 2.99 5.44 -0.86
CA LEU A 104 2.51 4.08 -0.60
C LEU A 104 3.66 3.16 -0.17
N ARG A 105 4.86 3.31 -0.73
CA ARG A 105 6.04 2.54 -0.29
C ARG A 105 6.40 2.80 1.16
N ASP A 106 6.30 4.06 1.60
CA ASP A 106 6.60 4.41 2.98
C ASP A 106 5.50 3.97 3.93
N GLU A 107 4.23 4.10 3.54
CA GLU A 107 3.11 3.63 4.36
C GLU A 107 3.03 2.11 4.47
N TYR A 108 3.50 1.35 3.47
CA TYR A 108 3.68 -0.10 3.60
C TYR A 108 4.69 -0.47 4.67
N LYS A 109 5.84 0.22 4.71
CA LYS A 109 6.84 0.00 5.76
C LYS A 109 6.27 0.36 7.12
N ALA A 110 5.62 1.53 7.22
CA ALA A 110 5.02 2.01 8.46
C ALA A 110 3.86 1.14 8.96
N SER A 111 3.17 0.41 8.08
CA SER A 111 2.06 -0.47 8.41
C SER A 111 2.47 -1.93 8.69
N GLY A 112 3.76 -2.24 8.72
CA GLY A 112 4.23 -3.62 8.86
C GLY A 112 3.86 -4.50 7.66
N ASN A 113 3.90 -3.92 6.45
CA ASN A 113 3.49 -4.53 5.18
C ASN A 113 2.00 -4.88 5.07
N ASN A 114 1.14 -4.29 5.91
CA ASN A 114 -0.30 -4.44 5.78
C ASN A 114 -0.84 -3.52 4.68
N GLU A 115 -1.24 -4.09 3.54
CA GLU A 115 -1.75 -3.39 2.37
C GLU A 115 -2.94 -2.49 2.72
N THR A 116 -3.97 -3.00 3.39
CA THR A 116 -5.17 -2.23 3.69
C THR A 116 -4.87 -1.06 4.65
N ALA A 117 -4.02 -1.30 5.65
CA ALA A 117 -3.57 -0.24 6.55
C ALA A 117 -2.73 0.82 5.83
N ALA A 118 -1.84 0.42 4.90
CA ALA A 118 -1.05 1.35 4.10
C ALA A 118 -1.92 2.22 3.19
N ILE A 119 -2.93 1.63 2.52
CA ILE A 119 -3.89 2.36 1.69
C ILE A 119 -4.69 3.37 2.52
N ARG A 120 -5.18 2.95 3.70
CA ARG A 120 -5.91 3.86 4.60
C ARG A 120 -5.03 5.03 5.03
N ARG A 121 -3.80 4.74 5.47
CA ARG A 121 -2.83 5.75 5.92
C ARG A 121 -2.45 6.73 4.80
N ALA A 122 -2.24 6.23 3.59
CA ALA A 122 -1.99 7.07 2.40
C ALA A 122 -3.18 7.99 2.10
N ALA A 123 -4.42 7.51 2.23
CA ALA A 123 -5.61 8.33 2.06
C ALA A 123 -5.74 9.43 3.14
N CYS A 124 -5.29 9.16 4.37
CA CYS A 124 -5.24 10.16 5.44
C CYS A 124 -4.26 11.27 5.14
N TRP A 125 -3.05 10.88 4.73
CA TRP A 125 -2.02 11.81 4.31
C TRP A 125 -2.49 12.65 3.14
N TRP A 126 -3.21 12.06 2.19
CA TRP A 126 -3.76 12.78 1.05
C TRP A 126 -4.65 13.96 1.45
N MET A 127 -5.51 13.76 2.46
CA MET A 127 -6.44 14.78 2.93
C MET A 127 -5.81 15.82 3.87
N THR A 128 -4.77 15.44 4.62
CA THR A 128 -4.34 16.22 5.80
C THR A 128 -2.84 16.49 5.87
N GLY A 129 -2.03 15.78 5.10
CA GLY A 129 -0.58 15.71 5.28
C GLY A 129 -0.12 14.83 6.45
N ASP A 130 -1.04 14.19 7.19
CA ASP A 130 -0.74 13.30 8.31
C ASP A 130 -1.43 11.92 8.14
N SER A 131 -0.62 10.88 8.00
CA SER A 131 -1.05 9.50 7.82
C SER A 131 -1.82 8.92 9.01
N ALA A 132 -1.77 9.55 10.19
CA ALA A 132 -2.46 9.13 11.42
C ALA A 132 -3.74 9.92 11.73
N ALA A 133 -4.10 10.92 10.90
CA ALA A 133 -5.20 11.84 11.19
C ALA A 133 -6.62 11.25 11.02
N CYS A 134 -6.79 10.10 10.37
CA CYS A 134 -8.11 9.49 10.12
C CYS A 134 -8.67 8.69 11.30
N LYS A 135 -8.75 9.28 12.49
CA LYS A 135 -9.39 8.59 13.64
C LYS A 135 -10.91 8.62 13.54
N THR A 136 -11.48 9.75 13.15
CA THR A 136 -12.92 10.01 13.11
C THR A 136 -13.29 11.07 12.06
N GLY A 137 -14.58 11.29 11.82
CA GLY A 137 -15.08 12.40 11.02
C GLY A 137 -14.86 12.26 9.51
N ALA A 138 -14.95 13.37 8.78
CA ALA A 138 -14.92 13.39 7.32
C ALA A 138 -13.65 12.77 6.72
N THR A 139 -12.49 12.97 7.34
CA THR A 139 -11.23 12.38 6.91
C THR A 139 -11.24 10.86 7.02
N ALA A 140 -11.79 10.31 8.11
CA ALA A 140 -11.94 8.86 8.27
C ALA A 140 -12.89 8.28 7.22
N THR A 141 -14.04 8.93 7.00
CA THR A 141 -15.00 8.55 5.96
C THR A 141 -14.38 8.57 4.56
N PHE A 142 -13.60 9.60 4.23
CA PHE A 142 -12.86 9.66 2.97
C PHE A 142 -11.90 8.47 2.84
N ALA A 143 -11.09 8.20 3.86
CA ALA A 143 -10.14 7.10 3.83
C ALA A 143 -10.82 5.73 3.72
N ASP A 144 -11.97 5.53 4.38
CA ASP A 144 -12.77 4.30 4.25
C ASP A 144 -13.32 4.13 2.82
N LYS A 145 -13.77 5.23 2.20
CA LYS A 145 -14.19 5.22 0.79
C LYS A 145 -13.04 4.86 -0.15
N VAL A 146 -11.85 5.43 0.06
CA VAL A 146 -10.65 5.09 -0.74
C VAL A 146 -10.32 3.60 -0.60
N VAL A 147 -10.30 3.06 0.61
CA VAL A 147 -10.05 1.63 0.85
C VAL A 147 -11.07 0.76 0.13
N SER A 148 -12.36 1.09 0.24
CA SER A 148 -13.44 0.35 -0.41
C SER A 148 -13.28 0.34 -1.94
N VAL A 149 -13.04 1.50 -2.55
CA VAL A 149 -12.87 1.61 -4.01
C VAL A 149 -11.60 0.88 -4.46
N TYR A 150 -10.50 1.02 -3.72
CA TYR A 150 -9.25 0.33 -3.99
C TYR A 150 -9.45 -1.20 -4.05
N GLN A 151 -10.14 -1.76 -3.06
CA GLN A 151 -10.40 -3.20 -2.98
C GLN A 151 -11.23 -3.73 -4.15
N GLN A 152 -12.16 -2.93 -4.69
CA GLN A 152 -12.95 -3.30 -5.86
C GLN A 152 -12.12 -3.40 -7.14
N GLN A 153 -11.01 -2.68 -7.21
CA GLN A 153 -10.08 -2.70 -8.35
C GLN A 153 -9.04 -3.83 -8.25
N ARG A 154 -8.91 -4.45 -7.07
CA ARG A 154 -8.01 -5.58 -6.87
C ARG A 154 -8.69 -6.85 -7.40
N PRO A 155 -8.00 -7.66 -8.21
CA PRO A 155 -8.52 -8.97 -8.56
C PRO A 155 -8.74 -9.76 -7.26
N LYS A 156 -9.95 -10.30 -7.10
CA LYS A 156 -10.22 -11.28 -6.04
C LYS A 156 -9.29 -12.46 -6.30
N LYS A 157 -8.37 -12.71 -5.37
CA LYS A 157 -7.56 -13.92 -5.40
C LYS A 157 -8.44 -15.13 -5.13
#